data_AF-A0A7S1USQ1-F1
#
_entry.id   AF-A0A7S1USQ1-F1
#
_cell.length_a   1.000
_cell.length_b   1.000
_cell.length_c   1.000
_cell.angle_alpha   90.00
_cell.angle_beta   90.00
_cell.angle_gamma   90.00
#
_symmetry.space_group_name_H-M   'P 1'
#
loop_
_entity.id
_entity.type
_entity.pdbx_description
1 polymer ?
#
loop_
_entity_poly.entity_id
_entity_poly.type
_entity_poly.pdbx_seq_one_letter_code
_entity_poly.pdbx_strand_id
1 'polypeptide(L)'
;LGFATFGSNSTGFILDNYATTDTLATVARLGIAASVTFSYPLLFLGGRDGWIELMAGNTITTSATPDGQRRHQALWRYATSILLLGALTALAIFVPDLTFVLSFGGATLGSCIIYIFPALMFRALILHCANLQTASTCLELKFAMAMMYVGILLGASGSVVTVWRTFF
;
A
#
# COMPACT_ATOMS: atom_id res chain seq x y z
N LEU A 1 14.32 17.48 12.71
CA LEU A 1 13.92 18.00 14.04
C LEU A 1 13.65 16.86 15.03
N GLY A 2 12.71 15.93 14.80
CA GLY A 2 12.47 14.80 15.74
C GLY A 2 13.72 13.99 16.13
N PHE A 3 14.54 13.57 15.15
CA PHE A 3 15.82 12.89 15.44
C PHE A 3 16.84 13.79 16.15
N ALA A 4 16.82 15.10 15.92
CA ALA A 4 17.72 16.03 16.60
C ALA A 4 17.33 16.25 18.07
N THR A 5 16.06 16.08 18.42
CA THR A 5 15.53 16.25 19.79
C THR A 5 15.64 14.97 20.63
N PHE A 6 15.40 13.79 20.05
CA PHE A 6 15.33 12.52 20.78
C PHE A 6 16.46 11.54 20.44
N GLY A 7 17.31 11.87 19.47
CA GLY A 7 18.42 11.03 19.04
C GLY A 7 17.94 9.63 18.63
N SER A 8 18.66 8.60 19.08
CA SER A 8 18.36 7.20 18.79
C SER A 8 17.08 6.65 19.46
N ASN A 9 16.49 7.38 20.41
CA ASN A 9 15.29 6.93 21.16
C ASN A 9 13.97 7.43 20.55
N SER A 10 13.97 7.97 19.32
CA SER A 10 12.73 8.43 18.69
C SER A 10 11.81 7.25 18.33
N THR A 11 10.64 7.17 18.96
CA THR A 11 9.58 6.23 18.55
C THR A 11 9.00 6.58 17.18
N GLY A 12 8.41 5.58 16.52
CA GLY A 12 7.78 5.69 15.21
C GLY A 12 6.73 6.78 15.07
N PHE A 13 5.94 6.95 16.13
CA PHE A 13 5.06 8.08 16.29
C PHE A 13 5.74 9.11 17.20
N ILE A 14 6.34 10.14 16.59
CA ILE A 14 7.23 11.06 17.30
C ILE A 14 6.56 11.75 18.52
N LEU A 15 5.24 11.91 18.48
CA LEU A 15 4.47 12.52 19.57
C LEU A 15 4.40 11.64 20.82
N ASP A 16 4.68 10.34 20.75
CA ASP A 16 4.73 9.47 21.94
C ASP A 16 5.97 9.72 22.81
N ASN A 17 7.02 10.33 22.25
CA ASN A 17 8.21 10.72 23.03
C ASN A 17 7.97 11.97 23.89
N TYR A 18 6.90 12.73 23.63
CA TYR A 18 6.54 13.90 24.41
C TYR A 18 5.62 13.52 25.57
N ALA A 19 5.82 14.16 26.73
CA ALA A 19 5.00 13.93 27.92
C ALA A 19 3.52 14.21 27.64
N THR A 20 2.64 13.39 28.22
CA THR A 20 1.17 13.55 28.12
C THR A 20 0.66 14.84 28.77
N THR A 21 1.48 15.48 29.61
CA THR A 21 1.20 16.77 30.24
C THR A 21 1.45 17.96 29.33
N ASP A 22 2.10 17.76 28.18
CA ASP A 22 2.34 18.85 27.22
C ASP A 22 1.06 19.11 26.40
N THR A 23 0.49 20.29 26.60
CA THR A 23 -0.74 20.72 25.91
C THR A 23 -0.54 20.87 24.41
N LEU A 24 0.66 21.27 23.95
CA LEU A 24 0.94 21.41 22.52
C LEU A 24 0.99 20.04 21.84
N ALA A 25 1.65 19.06 22.47
CA ALA A 25 1.70 17.68 21.98
C ALA A 25 0.31 17.05 21.96
N THR A 26 -0.53 17.33 22.95
CA THR A 26 -1.92 16.83 23.01
C THR A 26 -2.77 17.40 21.88
N VAL A 27 -2.67 18.71 21.60
CA VAL A 27 -3.36 19.34 20.45
C VAL A 27 -2.90 18.72 19.13
N ALA A 28 -1.59 18.48 18.97
CA ALA A 28 -1.05 17.85 17.77
C ALA A 28 -1.55 16.40 17.62
N ARG A 29 -1.66 15.61 18.70
CA ARG A 29 -2.27 14.27 18.68
C ARG A 29 -3.72 14.32 18.22
N LEU A 30 -4.51 15.27 18.72
CA LEU A 30 -5.90 15.47 18.31
C LEU A 30 -6.01 15.86 16.82
N GLY A 31 -5.13 16.73 16.34
CA GLY A 31 -5.09 17.12 14.92
C GLY A 31 -4.83 15.92 14.00
N ILE A 32 -3.85 15.08 14.36
CA ILE A 32 -3.55 13.85 13.61
C ILE A 32 -4.71 12.87 13.70
N ALA A 33 -5.30 12.68 14.89
CA ALA A 33 -6.45 11.81 15.07
C ALA A 33 -7.63 12.23 14.18
N ALA A 34 -7.97 13.53 14.17
CA ALA A 34 -9.02 14.06 13.31
C ALA A 34 -8.71 13.82 11.82
N SER A 35 -7.48 14.13 11.38
CA SER A 35 -7.08 13.90 9.99
C SER A 35 -7.21 12.44 9.59
N VAL A 36 -6.74 11.50 10.42
CA VAL A 36 -6.81 10.06 10.13
C VAL A 36 -8.27 9.59 10.10
N THR A 37 -9.13 10.06 11.01
CA THR A 37 -10.55 9.72 11.00
C THR A 37 -11.26 10.15 9.71
N PHE A 38 -10.90 11.29 9.13
CA PHE A 38 -11.47 11.73 7.85
C PHE A 38 -10.82 11.04 6.64
N SER A 39 -9.51 10.75 6.68
CA SER A 39 -8.81 10.07 5.57
C SER A 39 -9.14 8.58 5.49
N TYR A 40 -9.36 7.91 6.62
CA TYR A 40 -9.66 6.49 6.68
C TYR A 40 -10.84 6.05 5.80
N PRO A 41 -12.04 6.66 5.88
CA PRO A 41 -13.16 6.25 5.03
C PRO A 41 -12.86 6.47 3.54
N LEU A 42 -12.15 7.55 3.17
CA LEU A 42 -11.79 7.80 1.76
C LEU A 42 -10.86 6.71 1.22
N LEU A 43 -9.83 6.32 1.97
CA LEU A 43 -8.90 5.25 1.59
C LEU A 43 -9.59 3.88 1.58
N PHE A 44 -10.50 3.63 2.53
CA PHE A 44 -11.25 2.39 2.61
C PHE A 44 -12.19 2.19 1.42
N LEU A 45 -12.85 3.25 0.96
CA LEU A 45 -13.68 3.19 -0.25
C LEU A 45 -12.85 2.79 -1.48
N GLY A 46 -11.72 3.44 -1.72
CA GLY A 46 -10.84 3.12 -2.85
C GLY A 46 -10.24 1.71 -2.77
N GLY A 47 -9.80 1.30 -1.58
CA GLY A 47 -9.24 -0.04 -1.36
C GLY A 47 -10.28 -1.14 -1.57
N ARG A 48 -11.50 -0.98 -1.03
CA ARG A 48 -12.59 -1.94 -1.24
C ARG A 48 -12.97 -2.05 -2.71
N ASP A 49 -13.12 -0.91 -3.39
CA ASP A 49 -13.54 -0.90 -4.79
C ASP A 49 -12.47 -1.56 -5.69
N GLY A 50 -11.18 -1.31 -5.44
CA GLY A 50 -10.08 -2.02 -6.12
C GLY A 50 -10.04 -3.53 -5.81
N TRP A 51 -10.40 -3.94 -4.59
CA TRP A 51 -10.45 -5.36 -4.22
C TRP A 51 -11.61 -6.11 -4.86
N ILE A 52 -12.76 -5.46 -4.94
CA ILE A 52 -13.90 -5.97 -5.70
C ILE A 52 -13.58 -6.04 -7.18
N GLU A 53 -12.88 -5.05 -7.75
CA GLU A 53 -12.49 -5.06 -9.16
C GLU A 53 -11.50 -6.17 -9.49
N LEU A 54 -10.52 -6.45 -8.62
CA LEU A 54 -9.60 -7.59 -8.81
C LEU A 54 -10.36 -8.92 -8.76
N MET A 55 -11.21 -9.13 -7.75
CA MET A 55 -11.95 -10.39 -7.62
C MET A 55 -13.07 -10.58 -8.66
N ALA A 56 -13.73 -9.49 -9.07
CA ALA A 56 -14.79 -9.51 -10.07
C ALA A 56 -14.30 -9.38 -11.52
N GLY A 57 -13.04 -8.97 -11.72
CA GLY A 57 -12.39 -8.85 -13.03
C GLY A 57 -12.31 -10.18 -13.79
N ASN A 58 -12.37 -11.31 -13.08
CA ASN A 58 -12.50 -12.65 -13.67
C ASN A 58 -13.94 -13.02 -14.09
N THR A 59 -14.94 -12.18 -13.82
CA THR A 59 -16.36 -12.45 -14.07
C THR A 59 -16.98 -11.52 -15.12
N ILE A 60 -16.21 -10.59 -15.70
CA ILE A 60 -16.68 -9.63 -16.72
C ILE A 60 -16.85 -10.28 -18.12
N THR A 61 -16.43 -11.53 -18.31
CA THR A 61 -16.64 -12.26 -19.58
C THR A 61 -17.89 -13.14 -19.63
N THR A 62 -18.74 -13.17 -18.60
CA THR A 62 -19.99 -13.94 -18.66
C THR A 62 -21.18 -13.11 -18.18
N SER A 63 -21.86 -12.52 -19.16
CA SER A 63 -23.32 -12.59 -19.31
C SER A 63 -24.09 -13.24 -18.15
N ALA A 64 -24.91 -12.46 -17.41
CA ALA A 64 -26.27 -12.87 -17.02
C ALA A 64 -26.99 -11.84 -16.11
N THR A 65 -28.09 -11.31 -16.62
CA THR A 65 -29.33 -10.81 -15.96
C THR A 65 -29.31 -9.61 -14.97
N PRO A 66 -30.23 -8.61 -15.11
CA PRO A 66 -30.13 -7.31 -14.42
C PRO A 66 -30.68 -7.25 -12.98
N ASP A 67 -31.57 -8.17 -12.57
CA ASP A 67 -32.40 -7.95 -11.37
C ASP A 67 -31.98 -8.74 -10.11
N GLY A 68 -31.33 -9.90 -10.26
CA GLY A 68 -30.80 -10.69 -9.13
C GLY A 68 -29.40 -10.24 -8.67
N GLN A 69 -28.61 -9.68 -9.58
CA GLN A 69 -27.20 -9.31 -9.38
C GLN A 69 -27.04 -8.16 -8.38
N ARG A 70 -27.98 -7.20 -8.32
CA ARG A 70 -27.90 -6.01 -7.44
C ARG A 70 -27.89 -6.37 -5.95
N ARG A 71 -28.65 -7.39 -5.55
CA ARG A 71 -28.67 -7.89 -4.17
C ARG A 71 -27.41 -8.69 -3.84
N HIS A 72 -26.95 -9.52 -4.77
CA HIS A 72 -25.71 -10.27 -4.61
C HIS A 72 -24.50 -9.33 -4.51
N GLN A 73 -24.41 -8.32 -5.38
CA GLN A 73 -23.34 -7.33 -5.39
C GLN A 73 -23.36 -6.43 -4.14
N ALA A 74 -24.53 -6.12 -3.58
CA ALA A 74 -24.63 -5.43 -2.29
C ALA A 74 -24.12 -6.33 -1.15
N LEU A 75 -24.51 -7.60 -1.10
CA LEU A 75 -24.00 -8.56 -0.11
C LEU A 75 -22.50 -8.78 -0.22
N TRP A 76 -21.96 -8.89 -1.44
CA TRP A 76 -20.52 -8.97 -1.68
C TRP A 76 -19.77 -7.71 -1.23
N ARG A 77 -20.35 -6.52 -1.44
CA ARG A 77 -19.81 -5.25 -0.91
C ARG A 77 -19.81 -5.20 0.61
N TYR A 78 -20.86 -5.66 1.26
CA TYR A 78 -20.92 -5.72 2.73
C TYR A 78 -19.95 -6.77 3.28
N ALA A 79 -19.89 -7.96 2.69
CA ALA A 79 -18.98 -9.03 3.10
C ALA A 79 -17.51 -8.64 2.94
N THR A 80 -17.14 -8.05 1.79
CA THR A 80 -15.77 -7.55 1.57
C THR A 80 -15.40 -6.41 2.52
N SER A 81 -16.34 -5.52 2.84
CA SER A 81 -16.10 -4.44 3.81
C SER A 81 -15.87 -5.00 5.22
N ILE A 82 -16.70 -5.95 5.65
CA ILE A 82 -16.55 -6.61 6.96
C ILE A 82 -15.23 -7.39 7.03
N LEU A 83 -14.85 -8.07 5.95
CA LEU A 83 -13.59 -8.80 5.86
C LEU A 83 -12.38 -7.85 5.91
N LEU A 84 -12.40 -6.75 5.16
CA LEU A 84 -11.33 -5.74 5.18
C LEU A 84 -11.21 -5.08 6.56
N LEU A 85 -12.32 -4.71 7.19
CA LEU A 85 -12.33 -4.16 8.55
C LEU A 85 -11.83 -5.18 9.58
N GLY A 86 -12.27 -6.43 9.48
CA GLY A 86 -11.83 -7.52 10.35
C GLY A 86 -10.34 -7.80 10.20
N ALA A 87 -9.83 -7.85 8.97
CA ALA A 87 -8.42 -8.03 8.69
C ALA A 87 -7.57 -6.86 9.22
N LEU A 88 -8.03 -5.62 9.04
CA LEU A 88 -7.33 -4.44 9.56
C LEU A 88 -7.30 -4.43 11.09
N THR A 89 -8.41 -4.82 11.73
CA THR A 89 -8.50 -4.92 13.20
C THR A 89 -7.60 -6.05 13.73
N ALA A 90 -7.57 -7.19 13.06
CA ALA A 90 -6.68 -8.28 13.41
C ALA A 90 -5.21 -7.85 13.28
N LEU A 91 -4.85 -7.17 12.19
CA LEU A 91 -3.50 -6.65 11.98
C LEU A 91 -3.10 -5.67 13.10
N ALA A 92 -4.01 -4.79 13.52
CA ALA A 92 -3.78 -3.87 14.63
C ALA A 92 -3.55 -4.60 15.99
N ILE A 93 -4.17 -5.77 16.19
CA ILE A 93 -3.95 -6.58 17.41
C ILE A 93 -2.59 -7.28 17.37
N PHE A 94 -2.19 -7.80 16.20
CA PHE A 94 -0.93 -8.54 16.07
C PHE A 94 0.29 -7.64 15.99
N VAL A 95 0.15 -6.42 15.47
CA VAL A 95 1.27 -5.51 15.23
C VAL A 95 0.92 -4.08 15.68
N PRO A 96 1.23 -3.72 16.94
CA PRO A 96 1.02 -2.36 17.44
C PRO A 96 2.07 -1.36 16.91
N ASP A 97 3.16 -1.83 16.29
CA ASP A 97 4.24 -0.98 15.80
C ASP A 97 3.91 -0.29 14.47
N LEU A 98 3.54 0.99 14.56
CA LEU A 98 3.24 1.85 13.41
C LEU A 98 4.39 1.89 12.39
N THR A 99 5.65 1.98 12.86
CA THR A 99 6.83 2.01 11.98
C THR A 99 6.98 0.72 11.20
N PHE A 100 6.75 -0.43 11.83
CA PHE A 100 6.86 -1.71 11.14
C PHE A 100 5.85 -1.78 9.98
N VAL A 101 4.59 -1.44 10.23
CA VAL A 101 3.53 -1.50 9.21
C VAL A 101 3.82 -0.53 8.07
N LEU A 102 4.25 0.69 8.38
CA LEU A 102 4.61 1.70 7.37
C LEU A 102 5.83 1.29 6.55
N SER A 103 6.87 0.76 7.20
CA SER A 103 8.09 0.31 6.52
C SER A 103 7.85 -0.94 5.68
N PHE A 104 7.12 -1.92 6.20
CA PHE A 104 6.81 -3.16 5.48
C PHE A 104 5.86 -2.91 4.30
N GLY A 105 4.76 -2.18 4.53
CA GLY A 105 3.80 -1.82 3.50
C GLY A 105 4.44 -0.93 2.42
N GLY A 106 5.25 0.06 2.84
CA GLY A 106 5.97 0.94 1.93
C GLY A 106 7.05 0.22 1.11
N ALA A 107 7.84 -0.65 1.73
CA ALA A 107 8.88 -1.40 1.04
C ALA A 107 8.29 -2.39 0.03
N THR A 108 7.18 -3.06 0.36
CA THR A 108 6.55 -4.04 -0.54
C THR A 108 5.70 -3.36 -1.61
N LEU A 109 4.64 -2.66 -1.24
CA LEU A 109 3.69 -2.05 -2.16
C LEU A 109 4.31 -0.88 -2.93
N GLY A 110 5.15 -0.09 -2.27
CA GLY A 110 5.88 1.00 -2.91
C GLY A 110 6.87 0.50 -3.96
N SER A 111 7.62 -0.57 -3.67
CA SER A 111 8.53 -1.15 -4.66
C SER A 111 7.78 -1.74 -5.85
N CYS A 112 6.63 -2.39 -5.62
CA CYS A 112 5.77 -2.86 -6.70
C CYS A 112 5.31 -1.71 -7.60
N ILE A 113 4.84 -0.60 -7.01
CA ILE A 113 4.27 0.50 -7.78
C ILE A 113 5.33 1.31 -8.52
N ILE A 114 6.45 1.63 -7.86
CA ILE A 114 7.46 2.55 -8.40
C ILE A 114 8.39 1.83 -9.40
N TYR A 115 8.71 0.55 -9.16
CA TYR A 115 9.70 -0.17 -9.99
C TYR A 115 9.09 -1.23 -10.90
N ILE A 116 8.05 -1.96 -10.47
CA ILE A 116 7.52 -3.10 -11.23
C ILE A 116 6.48 -2.66 -12.26
N PHE A 117 5.46 -1.90 -11.86
CA PHE A 117 4.39 -1.48 -12.78
C PHE A 117 4.88 -0.68 -14.00
N PRO A 118 5.70 0.39 -13.88
CA PRO A 118 6.14 1.14 -15.05
C PRO A 118 7.01 0.29 -15.99
N ALA A 119 7.85 -0.58 -15.46
CA ALA A 119 8.68 -1.48 -16.27
C ALA A 119 7.85 -2.50 -17.05
N LEU A 120 6.82 -3.07 -16.43
CA LEU A 120 5.89 -3.99 -17.10
C LEU A 120 5.01 -3.27 -18.13
N MET A 121 4.52 -2.07 -17.82
CA MET A 121 3.71 -1.27 -18.74
C MET A 121 4.52 -0.90 -19.99
N PHE A 122 5.77 -0.45 -19.82
CA PHE A 122 6.67 -0.12 -20.93
C PHE A 122 6.99 -1.35 -21.79
N ARG A 123 7.17 -2.52 -21.16
CA ARG A 123 7.31 -3.80 -21.88
C ARG A 123 6.08 -4.16 -22.70
N ALA A 124 4.89 -4.09 -22.10
CA ALA A 124 3.64 -4.41 -22.78
C ALA A 124 3.41 -3.47 -23.96
N LEU A 125 3.70 -2.18 -23.81
CA LEU A 125 3.57 -1.17 -24.87
C LEU A 125 4.44 -1.49 -26.10
N ILE A 126 5.72 -1.82 -25.89
CA ILE A 126 6.64 -2.11 -27.00
C ILE A 126 6.26 -3.41 -27.72
N LEU A 127 5.74 -4.40 -26.99
CA LEU A 127 5.27 -5.65 -27.59
C LEU A 127 3.98 -5.46 -28.40
N HIS A 128 3.10 -4.55 -27.99
CA HIS A 128 1.84 -4.30 -28.69
C HIS A 128 1.97 -3.31 -29.86
N CYS A 129 2.95 -2.40 -29.81
CA CYS A 129 3.22 -1.43 -30.86
C CYS A 129 4.50 -1.78 -31.63
N ALA A 130 4.38 -2.60 -32.69
CA ALA A 130 5.49 -2.99 -33.57
C ALA A 130 6.26 -1.79 -34.19
N ASN A 131 5.61 -0.63 -34.32
CA ASN A 131 6.21 0.60 -34.87
C ASN A 131 7.24 1.25 -33.91
N LEU A 132 7.25 0.89 -32.62
CA LEU A 132 8.19 1.42 -31.62
C LEU A 132 9.43 0.51 -31.43
N GLN A 133 9.50 -0.60 -32.16
CA GLN A 133 10.50 -1.64 -32.01
C GLN A 133 11.83 -1.25 -32.70
N THR A 134 12.41 -0.13 -32.25
CA THR A 134 13.75 0.34 -32.66
C THR A 134 14.80 -0.22 -31.70
N ALA A 135 16.06 -0.35 -32.16
CA ALA A 135 17.18 -0.86 -31.35
C ALA A 135 17.41 -0.05 -30.05
N SER A 136 17.22 1.27 -30.10
CA SER A 136 17.28 2.17 -28.94
C SER A 136 16.19 1.88 -27.91
N THR A 137 14.94 1.70 -28.34
CA THR A 137 13.82 1.35 -27.45
C THR A 137 14.00 -0.02 -26.77
N CYS A 138 14.59 -0.98 -27.48
CA CYS A 138 14.96 -2.28 -26.90
C CYS A 138 16.07 -2.18 -25.85
N LEU A 139 17.02 -1.26 -26.02
CA LEU A 139 18.06 -0.98 -25.01
C LEU A 139 17.44 -0.33 -23.77
N GLU A 140 16.57 0.67 -23.97
CA GLU A 140 15.81 1.32 -22.90
C GLU A 140 14.94 0.33 -22.13
N LEU A 141 14.31 -0.63 -22.81
CA LEU A 141 13.56 -1.71 -22.18
C LEU A 141 14.45 -2.57 -21.28
N LYS A 142 15.64 -2.96 -21.75
CA LYS A 142 16.60 -3.75 -20.95
C LYS A 142 17.06 -2.98 -19.72
N PHE A 143 17.30 -1.67 -19.85
CA PHE A 143 17.59 -0.80 -18.69
C PHE A 143 16.41 -0.70 -17.72
N ALA A 144 15.18 -0.53 -18.22
CA ALA A 144 13.97 -0.52 -17.39
C ALA A 144 13.75 -1.84 -16.65
N MET A 145 14.00 -2.97 -17.31
CA MET A 145 13.97 -4.29 -16.67
C MET A 145 15.08 -4.44 -15.62
N ALA A 146 16.29 -3.96 -15.88
CA ALA A 146 17.36 -3.96 -14.89
C ALA A 146 16.96 -3.16 -13.63
N MET A 147 16.37 -1.96 -13.80
CA MET A 147 15.86 -1.15 -12.69
C MET A 147 14.74 -1.86 -11.92
N MET A 148 13.87 -2.60 -12.60
CA MET A 148 12.86 -3.44 -11.95
C MET A 148 13.50 -4.50 -11.05
N TYR A 149 14.52 -5.22 -11.53
CA TYR A 149 15.23 -6.21 -10.72
C TYR A 149 15.91 -5.58 -9.50
N VAL A 150 16.54 -4.42 -9.66
CA VAL A 150 17.12 -3.65 -8.55
C VAL A 150 16.03 -3.25 -7.55
N GLY A 151 14.89 -2.77 -8.02
CA GLY A 151 13.74 -2.44 -7.16
C GLY A 151 13.19 -3.63 -6.38
N ILE A 152 13.13 -4.82 -6.99
CA ILE A 152 12.71 -6.06 -6.32
C ILE A 152 13.71 -6.44 -5.21
N LEU A 153 15.02 -6.37 -5.49
CA LEU A 153 16.06 -6.64 -4.49
C LEU A 153 16.01 -5.65 -3.32
N LEU A 154 15.85 -4.36 -3.62
CA LEU A 154 15.73 -3.33 -2.59
C LEU A 154 14.46 -3.51 -1.75
N GLY A 155 13.31 -3.78 -2.38
CA GLY A 155 12.07 -4.08 -1.69
C GLY A 155 12.18 -5.31 -0.78
N ALA A 156 12.72 -6.41 -1.30
CA ALA A 156 12.93 -7.65 -0.54
C ALA A 156 13.88 -7.44 0.64
N SER A 157 15.01 -6.76 0.43
CA SER A 157 15.96 -6.45 1.50
C SER A 157 15.33 -5.55 2.56
N GLY A 158 14.55 -4.53 2.16
CA GLY A 158 13.82 -3.65 3.07
C GLY A 158 12.78 -4.39 3.92
N SER A 159 12.02 -5.30 3.32
CA SER A 159 11.06 -6.15 4.04
C SER A 159 11.77 -7.06 5.05
N VAL A 160 12.87 -7.71 4.65
CA VAL A 160 13.65 -8.59 5.54
C VAL A 160 14.22 -7.81 6.73
N VAL A 161 14.83 -6.64 6.48
CA VAL A 161 15.38 -5.79 7.55
C VAL A 161 14.27 -5.33 8.50
N THR A 162 13.09 -5.02 7.98
CA THR A 162 11.94 -4.59 8.78
C THR A 162 11.45 -5.71 9.71
N VAL A 163 11.36 -6.94 9.21
CA VAL A 163 11.03 -8.12 10.03
C VAL A 163 12.11 -8.37 11.08
N TRP A 164 13.38 -8.28 10.69
CA TRP A 164 14.48 -8.54 11.59
C TRP A 164 14.48 -7.57 12.78
N ARG A 165 14.30 -6.27 12.53
CA ARG A 165 14.25 -5.23 13.57
C ARG A 165 13.08 -5.32 14.54
N THR A 166 12.00 -6.00 14.15
CA THR A 166 10.81 -6.13 15.01
C THR A 166 10.87 -7.37 15.88
N PHE A 167 11.57 -8.43 15.46
CA PHE A 167 11.63 -9.69 16.20
C PHE A 167 12.98 -9.96 16.90
N PHE A 168 14.07 -9.24 16.55
CA PHE A 168 15.41 -9.38 17.12
C PHE A 168 16.03 -8.01 17.44
#